data_AF-A0A0G2HMH3-F1
#
_entry.id   AF-A0A0G2HMH3-F1
#
_cell.length_a   1.000
_cell.length_b   1.000
_cell.length_c   1.000
_cell.angle_alpha   90.00
_cell.angle_beta   90.00
_cell.angle_gamma   90.00
#
_symmetry.space_group_name_H-M   'P 1'
#
loop_
_entity.id
_entity.type
_entity.pdbx_description
1 polymer ?
#
loop_
_entity_poly.entity_id
_entity_poly.type
_entity_poly.pdbx_seq_one_letter_code
_entity_poly.pdbx_strand_id
1 'polypeptide(L)'
;MSTLLTFATQQGLEPSDVIRRWTINKAIDGGHGAVFKALASADPNLLNFRIGHGTRPLYEAVRRRKPDVVAALLEAGADPFHPVEPSKTLATYNSSLLSRAAMAKGPRITEMLLEHGLPVANTAALHTAAGFGYLDTMRLLMEHGADVNEAIPNWLDWTPMHFAASKGRVEAIKLLEQSGARSDLKDKDGKTPAQLLEEHNTA
;
A
#
# COMPACT_ATOMS: atom_id res chain seq x y z
N MET A 1 -4.05 24.99 17.36
CA MET A 1 -3.08 25.64 16.45
C MET A 1 -1.70 25.55 17.08
N SER A 2 -0.68 25.18 16.29
CA SER A 2 0.69 24.94 16.77
C SER A 2 1.38 26.27 17.10
N THR A 3 1.34 26.66 18.37
CA THR A 3 1.85 27.95 18.87
C THR A 3 3.31 28.21 18.53
N LEU A 4 4.16 27.17 18.47
CA LEU A 4 5.58 27.32 18.15
C LEU A 4 5.83 27.68 16.68
N LEU A 5 5.13 27.04 15.75
CA LEU A 5 5.27 27.33 14.31
C LEU A 5 4.67 28.70 13.97
N THR A 6 3.51 29.02 14.54
CA THR A 6 2.92 30.36 14.41
C THR A 6 3.85 31.43 14.95
N PHE A 7 4.49 31.19 16.10
CA PHE A 7 5.49 32.10 16.65
C PHE A 7 6.73 32.22 15.76
N ALA A 8 7.28 31.12 15.25
CA ALA A 8 8.43 31.13 14.36
C ALA A 8 8.17 31.98 13.10
N THR A 9 7.00 31.81 12.47
CA THR A 9 6.58 32.62 11.32
C THR A 9 6.41 34.10 11.67
N GLN A 10 5.88 34.43 12.86
CA GLN A 10 5.81 35.82 13.34
C GLN A 10 7.19 36.45 13.56
N GLN A 11 8.21 35.66 13.86
CA GLN A 11 9.60 36.12 13.99
C GLN A 11 10.36 36.12 12.65
N GLY A 12 9.68 35.85 11.52
CA GLY A 12 10.27 35.87 10.19
C GLY A 12 11.00 34.59 9.78
N LEU A 13 10.79 33.47 10.48
CA LEU A 13 11.26 32.15 10.06
C LEU A 13 10.21 31.49 9.16
N GLU A 14 10.62 31.06 7.97
CA GLU A 14 9.71 30.32 7.09
C GLU A 14 9.48 28.92 7.68
N PRO A 15 8.26 28.35 7.55
CA PRO A 15 8.00 26.98 8.00
C PRO A 15 9.00 25.96 7.42
N SER A 16 9.49 26.18 6.20
CA SER A 16 10.50 25.34 5.53
C SER A 16 11.86 25.33 6.22
N ASP A 17 12.21 26.35 7.02
CA ASP A 17 13.46 26.41 7.78
C ASP A 17 13.44 25.42 8.97
N VAL A 18 12.25 25.24 9.54
CA VAL A 18 11.98 24.40 10.73
C VAL A 18 11.56 22.99 10.32
N ILE A 19 10.74 22.88 9.28
CA ILE A 19 10.17 21.64 8.78
C ILE A 19 11.15 21.01 7.78
N ARG A 20 12.09 20.22 8.31
CA ARG A 20 13.07 19.49 7.50
C ARG A 20 12.64 18.04 7.25
N ARG A 21 13.24 17.43 6.23
CA ARG A 21 13.08 16.00 5.91
C ARG A 21 13.26 15.10 7.13
N TRP A 22 14.18 15.42 8.03
CA TRP A 22 14.38 14.67 9.26
C TRP A 22 13.15 14.73 10.17
N THR A 23 12.57 15.91 10.40
CA THR A 23 11.38 16.14 11.22
C THR A 23 10.18 15.37 10.68
N ILE A 24 9.97 15.42 9.35
CA ILE A 24 8.89 14.68 8.66
C ILE A 24 9.08 13.18 8.86
N ASN A 25 10.29 12.66 8.60
CA ASN A 25 10.59 11.23 8.79
C ASN A 25 10.39 10.79 10.24
N LYS A 26 10.79 11.61 11.21
CA LYS A 26 10.66 11.29 12.63
C LYS A 26 9.19 11.25 13.07
N ALA A 27 8.38 12.19 12.58
CA ALA A 27 6.93 12.19 12.83
C ALA A 27 6.25 10.94 12.25
N ILE A 28 6.65 10.54 11.04
CA ILE A 28 6.17 9.30 10.41
C ILE A 28 6.64 8.07 11.21
N ASP A 29 7.94 7.96 11.53
CA ASP A 29 8.49 6.83 12.28
C ASP A 29 7.81 6.63 13.63
N GLY A 30 7.57 7.74 14.34
CA GLY A 30 6.87 7.73 15.62
C GLY A 30 5.36 7.47 15.51
N GLY A 31 4.79 7.49 14.30
CA GLY A 31 3.33 7.38 14.11
C GLY A 31 2.57 8.59 14.66
N HIS A 32 3.21 9.76 14.75
CA HIS A 32 2.65 10.94 15.39
C HIS A 32 1.68 11.70 14.47
N GLY A 33 0.50 11.13 14.20
CA GLY A 33 -0.51 11.71 13.29
C GLY A 33 -0.92 13.14 13.67
N ALA A 34 -1.13 13.43 14.96
CA ALA A 34 -1.48 14.77 15.43
C ALA A 34 -0.35 15.80 15.20
N VAL A 35 0.90 15.40 15.41
CA VAL A 35 2.07 16.23 15.10
C VAL A 35 2.12 16.48 13.60
N PHE A 36 1.92 15.45 12.79
CA PHE A 36 1.92 15.57 11.34
C PHE A 36 0.82 16.52 10.84
N LYS A 37 -0.40 16.41 11.37
CA LYS A 37 -1.52 17.31 11.05
C LYS A 37 -1.17 18.76 11.39
N ALA A 38 -0.54 19.00 12.53
CA ALA A 38 -0.08 20.33 12.92
C ALA A 38 1.00 20.89 11.97
N LEU A 39 1.93 20.03 11.52
CA LEU A 39 2.95 20.39 10.54
C LEU A 39 2.33 20.71 9.17
N ALA A 40 1.44 19.85 8.66
CA ALA A 40 0.74 20.05 7.39
C ALA A 40 -0.17 21.29 7.40
N SER A 41 -0.76 21.61 8.55
CA SER A 41 -1.56 22.84 8.72
C SER A 41 -0.70 24.11 8.68
N ALA A 42 0.59 24.01 9.05
CA ALA A 42 1.52 25.14 9.03
C ALA A 42 2.21 25.29 7.67
N ASP A 43 2.48 24.18 6.98
CA ASP A 43 3.03 24.16 5.62
C ASP A 43 2.36 23.05 4.77
N PRO A 44 1.35 23.39 3.96
CA PRO A 44 0.70 22.42 3.07
C PRO A 44 1.63 21.83 2.01
N ASN A 45 2.75 22.49 1.67
CA ASN A 45 3.72 21.95 0.70
C ASN A 45 4.36 20.66 1.20
N LEU A 46 4.36 20.44 2.52
CA LEU A 46 4.82 19.23 3.17
C LEU A 46 4.16 17.98 2.59
N LEU A 47 2.89 18.05 2.17
CA LEU A 47 2.15 16.91 1.59
C LEU A 47 2.82 16.36 0.31
N ASN A 48 3.55 17.21 -0.42
CA ASN A 48 4.24 16.87 -1.66
C ASN A 48 5.76 16.76 -1.49
N PHE A 49 6.27 16.93 -0.25
CA PHE A 49 7.70 16.97 0.01
C PHE A 49 8.37 15.61 -0.24
N ARG A 50 9.48 15.59 -0.99
CA ARG A 50 10.21 14.35 -1.28
C ARG A 50 11.02 13.87 -0.08
N ILE A 51 10.54 12.82 0.59
CA ILE A 51 11.15 12.23 1.78
C ILE A 51 11.84 10.90 1.49
N GLY A 52 12.99 10.95 0.82
CA GLY A 52 13.85 9.77 0.62
C GLY A 52 13.35 8.78 -0.43
N HIS A 53 14.29 8.31 -1.22
CA HIS A 53 14.02 7.58 -2.47
C HIS A 53 12.97 8.28 -3.36
N GLY A 54 12.90 9.62 -3.33
CA GLY A 54 11.96 10.40 -4.15
C GLY A 54 10.49 10.38 -3.71
N THR A 55 10.12 9.62 -2.68
CA THR A 55 8.70 9.37 -2.32
C THR A 55 8.05 10.51 -1.52
N ARG A 56 6.72 10.68 -1.65
CA ARG A 56 5.92 11.64 -0.86
C ARG A 56 5.58 11.06 0.53
N PRO A 57 5.19 11.89 1.52
CA PRO A 57 4.98 11.44 2.89
C PRO A 57 3.90 10.38 3.06
N LEU A 58 2.82 10.44 2.28
CA LEU A 58 1.75 9.44 2.31
C LEU A 58 2.27 8.03 2.00
N TYR A 59 3.10 7.91 0.97
CA TYR A 59 3.69 6.64 0.54
C TYR A 59 4.59 6.04 1.60
N GLU A 60 5.37 6.89 2.25
CA GLU A 60 6.27 6.45 3.28
C GLU A 60 5.52 6.06 4.56
N ALA A 61 4.45 6.78 4.91
CA ALA A 61 3.58 6.42 6.01
C ALA A 61 2.88 5.07 5.78
N VAL A 62 2.42 4.81 4.55
CA VAL A 62 1.87 3.50 4.15
C VAL A 62 2.96 2.42 4.24
N ARG A 63 4.14 2.66 3.65
CA ARG A 63 5.27 1.72 3.67
C ARG A 63 5.70 1.35 5.09
N ARG A 64 5.70 2.32 6.00
CA ARG A 64 6.09 2.16 7.41
C ARG A 64 4.94 1.72 8.32
N ARG A 65 3.74 1.45 7.79
CA ARG A 65 2.56 0.97 8.52
C ARG A 65 2.10 1.94 9.61
N LYS A 66 1.94 3.21 9.26
CA LYS A 66 1.63 4.30 10.21
C LYS A 66 0.21 4.82 9.98
N PRO A 67 -0.83 4.09 10.43
CA PRO A 67 -2.23 4.41 10.09
C PRO A 67 -2.65 5.81 10.52
N ASP A 68 -2.25 6.27 11.70
CA ASP A 68 -2.66 7.58 12.21
C ASP A 68 -2.00 8.74 11.42
N VAL A 69 -0.82 8.49 10.84
CA VAL A 69 -0.15 9.46 9.95
C VAL A 69 -0.76 9.41 8.56
N VAL A 70 -1.14 8.23 8.06
CA VAL A 70 -1.91 8.08 6.81
C VAL A 70 -3.24 8.83 6.90
N ALA A 71 -4.00 8.63 7.98
CA ALA A 71 -5.25 9.34 8.22
C ALA A 71 -5.03 10.86 8.24
N ALA A 72 -4.04 11.34 9.00
CA ALA A 72 -3.72 12.76 9.06
C ALA A 72 -3.32 13.35 7.69
N LEU A 73 -2.63 12.56 6.85
CA LEU A 73 -2.22 12.96 5.51
C LEU A 73 -3.41 13.04 4.56
N LEU A 74 -4.28 12.03 4.57
CA LEU A 74 -5.48 12.01 3.73
C LEU A 74 -6.45 13.13 4.14
N GLU A 75 -6.68 13.34 5.44
CA GLU A 75 -7.48 14.45 5.97
C GLU A 75 -6.92 15.83 5.58
N ALA A 76 -5.59 15.95 5.48
CA ALA A 76 -4.92 17.18 5.05
C ALA A 76 -4.96 17.39 3.53
N GLY A 77 -5.51 16.45 2.76
CA GLY A 77 -5.61 16.54 1.29
C GLY A 77 -4.39 15.98 0.55
N ALA A 78 -3.63 15.06 1.14
CA ALA A 78 -2.57 14.36 0.42
C ALA A 78 -3.19 13.51 -0.71
N ASP A 79 -2.73 13.76 -1.94
CA ASP A 79 -3.17 13.02 -3.12
C ASP A 79 -2.69 11.54 -3.08
N PRO A 80 -3.62 10.57 -2.99
CA PRO A 80 -3.28 9.15 -2.95
C PRO A 80 -3.11 8.52 -4.34
N PHE A 81 -3.43 9.26 -5.42
CA PHE A 81 -3.32 8.80 -6.82
C PHE A 81 -1.95 9.09 -7.42
N HIS A 82 -1.06 9.74 -6.68
CA HIS A 82 0.30 10.00 -7.18
C HIS A 82 1.01 8.68 -7.55
N PRO A 83 1.65 8.59 -8.73
CA PRO A 83 2.33 7.37 -9.12
C PRO A 83 3.48 7.07 -8.17
N VAL A 84 3.61 5.80 -7.78
CA VAL A 84 4.78 5.28 -7.07
C VAL A 84 5.89 5.06 -8.08
N GLU A 85 7.12 5.45 -7.75
CA GLU A 85 8.28 5.07 -8.57
C GLU A 85 8.36 3.53 -8.67
N PRO A 86 8.48 2.95 -9.89
CA PRO A 86 8.48 1.50 -10.07
C PRO A 86 9.57 0.82 -9.25
N SER A 87 9.21 -0.22 -8.49
CA SER A 87 10.21 -1.06 -7.83
C SER A 87 10.89 -1.95 -8.88
N LYS A 88 12.24 -2.04 -8.82
CA LYS A 88 13.04 -2.90 -9.70
C LYS A 88 12.70 -4.40 -9.59
N THR A 89 12.07 -4.81 -8.50
CA THR A 89 11.85 -6.23 -8.15
C THR A 89 10.46 -6.74 -8.53
N LEU A 90 9.53 -5.86 -8.92
CA LEU A 90 8.19 -6.21 -9.38
C LEU A 90 7.75 -5.19 -10.43
N ALA A 91 7.76 -5.58 -11.70
CA ALA A 91 7.41 -4.71 -12.82
C ALA A 91 6.00 -4.11 -12.63
N THR A 92 5.93 -2.78 -12.53
CA THR A 92 4.81 -1.90 -12.88
C THR A 92 3.49 -1.99 -12.09
N TYR A 93 3.04 -3.14 -11.57
CA TYR A 93 1.74 -3.23 -10.87
C TYR A 93 1.84 -3.08 -9.34
N ASN A 94 3.02 -3.28 -8.76
CA ASN A 94 3.29 -2.94 -7.35
C ASN A 94 3.50 -1.42 -7.15
N SER A 95 3.09 -0.63 -8.13
CA SER A 95 3.15 0.84 -8.13
C SER A 95 1.85 1.48 -7.62
N SER A 96 0.84 0.68 -7.28
CA SER A 96 -0.34 1.21 -6.60
C SER A 96 -0.03 1.43 -5.11
N LEU A 97 -0.49 2.56 -4.56
CA LEU A 97 -0.46 2.80 -3.13
C LEU A 97 -1.23 1.70 -2.36
N LEU A 98 -2.29 1.16 -2.98
CA LEU A 98 -3.11 0.09 -2.42
C LEU A 98 -2.36 -1.24 -2.34
N SER A 99 -1.54 -1.59 -3.36
CA SER A 99 -0.70 -2.79 -3.32
C SER A 99 0.33 -2.70 -2.19
N ARG A 100 0.90 -1.50 -1.99
CA ARG A 100 1.85 -1.24 -0.90
C ARG A 100 1.20 -1.39 0.47
N ALA A 101 -0.02 -0.90 0.64
CA ALA A 101 -0.79 -1.10 1.87
C ALA A 101 -1.06 -2.60 2.13
N ALA A 102 -1.38 -3.35 1.07
CA ALA A 102 -1.57 -4.80 1.16
C ALA A 102 -0.27 -5.55 1.52
N MET A 103 0.90 -5.18 0.96
CA MET A 103 2.21 -5.72 1.39
C MET A 103 2.50 -5.47 2.88
N ALA A 104 1.93 -4.40 3.42
CA ALA A 104 2.25 -3.91 4.74
C ALA A 104 1.36 -4.53 5.85
N LYS A 105 0.63 -5.64 5.57
CA LYS A 105 -0.31 -6.28 6.51
C LYS A 105 -1.24 -5.24 7.18
N GLY A 106 -1.66 -4.23 6.44
CA GLY A 106 -2.37 -3.08 7.00
C GLY A 106 -3.81 -3.04 6.55
N PRO A 107 -4.72 -3.94 7.00
CA PRO A 107 -6.13 -3.90 6.61
C PRO A 107 -6.73 -2.53 6.88
N ARG A 108 -6.43 -1.92 8.02
CA ARG A 108 -6.84 -0.54 8.36
C ARG A 108 -6.36 0.51 7.34
N ILE A 109 -5.12 0.41 6.85
CA ILE A 109 -4.59 1.35 5.86
C ILE A 109 -5.22 1.08 4.49
N THR A 110 -5.38 -0.19 4.12
CA THR A 110 -6.07 -0.59 2.90
C THR A 110 -7.50 -0.05 2.88
N GLU A 111 -8.25 -0.23 3.97
CA GLU A 111 -9.61 0.28 4.15
C GLU A 111 -9.67 1.80 3.99
N MET A 112 -8.83 2.54 4.72
CA MET A 112 -8.73 4.00 4.58
C MET A 112 -8.51 4.44 3.12
N LEU A 113 -7.62 3.76 2.39
CA LEU A 113 -7.35 4.11 1.00
C LEU A 113 -8.55 3.81 0.08
N LEU A 114 -9.27 2.73 0.31
CA LEU A 114 -10.48 2.37 -0.44
C LEU A 114 -11.62 3.36 -0.17
N GLU A 115 -11.80 3.78 1.09
CA GLU A 115 -12.75 4.82 1.48
C GLU A 115 -12.44 6.18 0.81
N HIS A 116 -11.16 6.45 0.53
CA HIS A 116 -10.73 7.65 -0.20
C HIS A 116 -10.75 7.48 -1.73
N GLY A 117 -11.41 6.43 -2.23
CA GLY A 117 -11.74 6.27 -3.65
C GLY A 117 -10.65 5.61 -4.50
N LEU A 118 -9.68 4.92 -3.89
CA LEU A 118 -8.70 4.17 -4.68
C LEU A 118 -9.39 2.98 -5.35
N PRO A 119 -9.15 2.75 -6.65
CA PRO A 119 -9.70 1.59 -7.33
C PRO A 119 -9.08 0.32 -6.76
N VAL A 120 -9.89 -0.72 -6.58
CA VAL A 120 -9.41 -2.06 -6.22
C VAL A 120 -8.81 -2.76 -7.43
N ALA A 121 -9.47 -2.64 -8.59
CA ALA A 121 -9.09 -3.30 -9.83
C ALA A 121 -7.75 -2.78 -10.37
N ASN A 122 -6.98 -3.66 -11.01
CA ASN A 122 -5.70 -3.36 -11.65
C ASN A 122 -4.62 -2.85 -10.68
N THR A 123 -4.76 -3.11 -9.38
CA THR A 123 -3.76 -2.72 -8.37
C THR A 123 -2.86 -3.86 -7.92
N ALA A 124 -3.21 -5.10 -8.25
CA ALA A 124 -2.57 -6.29 -7.70
C ALA A 124 -2.51 -6.34 -6.15
N ALA A 125 -3.37 -5.59 -5.46
CA ALA A 125 -3.46 -5.60 -4.00
C ALA A 125 -3.86 -6.99 -3.48
N LEU A 126 -4.83 -7.65 -4.13
CA LEU A 126 -5.28 -8.99 -3.75
C LEU A 126 -4.20 -10.05 -4.00
N HIS A 127 -3.51 -9.98 -5.14
CA HIS A 127 -2.36 -10.83 -5.47
C HIS A 127 -1.27 -10.75 -4.38
N THR A 128 -0.96 -9.53 -3.98
CA THR A 128 0.05 -9.25 -2.98
C THR A 128 -0.37 -9.80 -1.61
N ALA A 129 -1.60 -9.50 -1.18
CA ALA A 129 -2.14 -10.03 0.08
C ALA A 129 -2.16 -11.56 0.09
N ALA A 130 -2.50 -12.20 -1.03
CA ALA A 130 -2.51 -13.65 -1.21
C ALA A 130 -1.11 -14.27 -1.11
N GLY A 131 -0.11 -13.70 -1.80
CA GLY A 131 1.28 -14.18 -1.73
C GLY A 131 1.91 -14.05 -0.33
N PHE A 132 1.49 -13.06 0.46
CA PHE A 132 1.89 -12.93 1.86
C PHE A 132 1.00 -13.69 2.84
N GLY A 133 -0.16 -14.20 2.42
CA GLY A 133 -1.11 -14.91 3.27
C GLY A 133 -1.87 -14.01 4.25
N TYR A 134 -2.09 -12.74 3.91
CA TYR A 134 -2.77 -11.78 4.79
C TYR A 134 -4.30 -11.86 4.61
N LEU A 135 -4.89 -12.88 5.22
CA LEU A 135 -6.30 -13.24 5.05
C LEU A 135 -7.27 -12.07 5.33
N ASP A 136 -7.05 -11.29 6.39
CA ASP A 136 -7.92 -10.16 6.73
C ASP A 136 -7.91 -9.09 5.63
N THR A 137 -6.73 -8.80 5.07
CA THR A 137 -6.60 -7.87 3.94
C THR A 137 -7.21 -8.45 2.67
N MET A 138 -7.11 -9.76 2.44
CA MET A 138 -7.77 -10.41 1.31
C MET A 138 -9.30 -10.29 1.41
N ARG A 139 -9.88 -10.58 2.59
CA ARG A 139 -11.33 -10.45 2.83
C ARG A 139 -11.81 -9.03 2.56
N LEU A 140 -11.15 -8.05 3.15
CA LEU A 140 -11.45 -6.63 2.93
C LEU A 140 -11.41 -6.26 1.45
N LEU A 141 -10.37 -6.66 0.71
CA LEU A 141 -10.25 -6.38 -0.71
C LEU A 141 -11.39 -7.04 -1.52
N MET A 142 -11.75 -8.28 -1.20
CA MET A 142 -12.86 -9.00 -1.84
C MET A 142 -14.22 -8.37 -1.52
N GLU A 143 -14.44 -7.90 -0.30
CA GLU A 143 -15.64 -7.16 0.12
C GLU A 143 -15.80 -5.85 -0.66
N HIS A 144 -14.69 -5.20 -1.00
CA HIS A 144 -14.66 -4.03 -1.88
C HIS A 144 -14.65 -4.35 -3.39
N GLY A 145 -14.92 -5.61 -3.76
CA GLY A 145 -15.10 -6.01 -5.15
C GLY A 145 -13.81 -6.35 -5.92
N ALA A 146 -12.75 -6.76 -5.22
CA ALA A 146 -11.57 -7.33 -5.89
C ALA A 146 -11.95 -8.57 -6.69
N ASP A 147 -11.55 -8.64 -7.95
CA ASP A 147 -11.72 -9.84 -8.75
C ASP A 147 -10.70 -10.90 -8.31
N VAL A 148 -11.22 -12.01 -7.77
CA VAL A 148 -10.42 -13.15 -7.30
C VAL A 148 -9.70 -13.90 -8.42
N ASN A 149 -10.10 -13.65 -9.66
CA ASN A 149 -9.50 -14.17 -10.88
C ASN A 149 -8.79 -13.10 -11.72
N GLU A 150 -8.62 -11.88 -11.19
CA GLU A 150 -7.85 -10.84 -11.87
C GLU A 150 -6.48 -11.41 -12.23
N ALA A 151 -6.11 -11.41 -13.51
CA ALA A 151 -4.78 -11.82 -13.94
C ALA A 151 -3.94 -10.57 -14.18
N ILE A 152 -2.68 -10.60 -13.77
CA ILE A 152 -1.77 -9.48 -14.04
C ILE A 152 -1.17 -9.62 -15.44
N PRO A 153 -1.58 -8.80 -16.42
CA PRO A 153 -1.07 -8.90 -17.78
C PRO A 153 0.42 -8.56 -17.79
N ASN A 154 1.18 -9.19 -18.69
CA ASN A 154 2.60 -8.92 -18.96
C ASN A 154 3.63 -9.44 -17.94
N TRP A 155 3.22 -9.97 -16.78
CA TRP A 155 4.13 -10.76 -15.94
C TRP A 155 4.06 -12.23 -16.35
N LEU A 156 3.12 -12.98 -15.80
CA LEU A 156 2.88 -14.40 -16.11
C LEU A 156 1.38 -14.68 -16.18
N ASP A 157 0.54 -13.64 -16.26
CA ASP A 157 -0.92 -13.75 -16.16
C ASP A 157 -1.33 -14.48 -14.85
N TRP A 158 -0.51 -14.28 -13.82
CA TRP A 158 -0.74 -14.83 -12.49
C TRP A 158 -1.97 -14.19 -11.88
N THR A 159 -2.82 -15.06 -11.35
CA THR A 159 -3.98 -14.72 -10.51
C THR A 159 -3.57 -14.69 -9.03
N PRO A 160 -4.41 -14.18 -8.12
CA PRO A 160 -4.13 -14.22 -6.69
C PRO A 160 -3.80 -15.63 -6.17
N MET A 161 -4.41 -16.67 -6.77
CA MET A 161 -4.15 -18.06 -6.40
C MET A 161 -2.75 -18.52 -6.81
N HIS A 162 -2.24 -18.09 -7.97
CA HIS A 162 -0.85 -18.36 -8.38
C HIS A 162 0.16 -17.74 -7.38
N PHE A 163 -0.11 -16.51 -6.92
CA PHE A 163 0.70 -15.86 -5.88
C PHE A 163 0.71 -16.64 -4.57
N ALA A 164 -0.46 -17.06 -4.09
CA ALA A 164 -0.56 -17.87 -2.88
C ALA A 164 0.17 -19.22 -3.02
N ALA A 165 -0.01 -19.90 -4.16
CA ALA A 165 0.62 -21.20 -4.46
C ALA A 165 2.14 -21.13 -4.53
N SER A 166 2.69 -20.17 -5.29
CA SER A 166 4.14 -19.96 -5.41
C SER A 166 4.86 -19.63 -4.10
N LYS A 167 4.11 -19.33 -3.03
CA LYS A 167 4.60 -19.02 -1.68
C LYS A 167 4.10 -20.01 -0.62
N GLY A 168 3.46 -21.11 -1.02
CA GLY A 168 2.94 -22.13 -0.12
C GLY A 168 1.88 -21.64 0.87
N ARG A 169 1.10 -20.60 0.51
CA ARG A 169 0.09 -19.99 1.40
C ARG A 169 -1.24 -20.76 1.35
N VAL A 170 -1.26 -21.96 1.94
CA VAL A 170 -2.42 -22.87 1.91
C VAL A 170 -3.72 -22.22 2.38
N GLU A 171 -3.71 -21.47 3.48
CA GLU A 171 -4.93 -20.80 3.97
C GLU A 171 -5.44 -19.69 3.04
N ALA A 172 -4.54 -19.02 2.31
CA ALA A 172 -4.92 -18.05 1.30
C ALA A 172 -5.54 -18.73 0.07
N ILE A 173 -5.02 -19.90 -0.34
CA ILE A 173 -5.60 -20.71 -1.42
C ILE A 173 -7.02 -21.12 -1.04
N LYS A 174 -7.22 -21.70 0.16
CA LYS A 174 -8.55 -22.09 0.66
C LYS A 174 -9.53 -20.93 0.66
N LEU A 175 -9.08 -19.75 1.12
CA LEU A 175 -9.90 -18.54 1.11
C LEU A 175 -10.32 -18.14 -0.31
N LEU A 176 -9.40 -18.19 -1.26
CA LEU A 176 -9.68 -17.88 -2.66
C LEU A 176 -10.66 -18.89 -3.27
N GLU A 177 -10.48 -20.19 -3.01
CA GLU A 177 -11.41 -21.24 -3.46
C GLU A 177 -12.83 -21.02 -2.90
N GLN A 178 -12.94 -20.73 -1.60
CA GLN A 178 -14.21 -20.40 -0.95
C GLN A 178 -14.88 -19.16 -1.56
N SER A 179 -14.07 -18.25 -2.11
CA SER A 179 -14.54 -17.01 -2.75
C SER A 179 -14.80 -17.17 -4.26
N GLY A 180 -14.78 -18.41 -4.78
CA GLY A 180 -15.07 -18.69 -6.19
C GLY A 180 -13.90 -18.49 -7.15
N ALA A 181 -12.66 -18.44 -6.64
CA ALA A 181 -11.49 -18.37 -7.49
C ALA A 181 -11.29 -19.68 -8.26
N ARG A 182 -10.92 -19.54 -9.53
CA ARG A 182 -10.66 -20.64 -10.45
C ARG A 182 -9.26 -21.19 -10.28
N SER A 183 -9.15 -22.46 -9.93
CA SER A 183 -7.89 -23.19 -9.79
C SER A 183 -7.38 -23.83 -11.09
N ASP A 184 -8.17 -23.75 -12.18
CA ASP A 184 -7.85 -24.29 -13.50
C ASP A 184 -7.19 -23.27 -14.45
N LEU A 185 -7.11 -22.00 -14.03
CA LEU A 185 -6.46 -20.94 -14.80
C LEU A 185 -4.96 -21.24 -14.90
N LYS A 186 -4.43 -21.08 -16.10
CA LYS A 186 -3.01 -21.31 -16.40
C LYS A 186 -2.29 -19.99 -16.52
N ASP A 187 -1.08 -19.94 -15.98
CA ASP A 187 -0.14 -18.87 -16.24
C ASP A 187 0.46 -18.96 -17.65
N LYS A 188 1.35 -18.02 -18.01
CA LYS A 188 2.03 -17.99 -19.30
C LYS A 188 2.90 -19.21 -19.59
N ASP A 189 3.39 -19.90 -18.56
CA ASP A 189 4.17 -21.13 -18.70
C ASP A 189 3.25 -22.37 -18.80
N GLY A 190 1.93 -22.16 -18.81
CA GLY A 190 0.93 -23.22 -18.87
C GLY A 190 0.69 -23.93 -17.55
N LYS A 191 1.21 -23.38 -16.43
CA LYS A 191 1.10 -23.97 -15.10
C LYS A 191 -0.14 -23.50 -14.38
N THR A 192 -0.80 -24.41 -13.66
CA THR A 192 -1.90 -24.06 -12.75
C THR A 192 -1.35 -23.69 -11.36
N PRO A 193 -2.14 -23.01 -10.51
CA PRO A 193 -1.75 -22.77 -9.12
C PRO A 193 -1.40 -24.06 -8.38
N ALA A 194 -2.11 -25.16 -8.62
CA ALA A 194 -1.82 -26.46 -8.00
C ALA A 194 -0.43 -26.97 -8.36
N GLN A 195 -0.04 -26.87 -9.64
CA GLN A 195 1.29 -27.28 -10.10
C GLN A 195 2.40 -26.42 -9.46
N LEU A 196 2.19 -25.10 -9.32
CA LEU A 196 3.13 -24.23 -8.63
C LEU A 196 3.27 -24.56 -7.14
N LEU A 197 2.18 -24.98 -6.48
CA LEU A 197 2.20 -25.41 -5.09
C LEU A 197 2.98 -26.72 -4.92
N GLU A 198 2.78 -27.68 -5.83
CA GLU A 198 3.54 -28.93 -5.86
C GLU A 198 5.04 -28.67 -6.03
N GLU A 199 5.41 -27.84 -7.02
CA GLU A 199 6.80 -27.44 -7.25
C GLU A 199 7.43 -26.82 -6.01
N HIS A 200 6.71 -25.91 -5.33
CA HIS A 200 7.16 -25.28 -4.09
C HIS A 200 7.38 -26.28 -2.95
N ASN A 201 6.57 -27.36 -2.87
CA ASN A 201 6.71 -28.38 -1.82
C ASN A 201 7.83 -29.39 -2.12
N THR A 202 8.24 -29.52 -3.38
CA THR A 202 9.31 -30.43 -3.81
C THR A 202 10.69 -29.79 -3.92
N ALA A 203 10.79 -28.46 -3.80
CA ALA A 203 12.02 -27.67 -3.89
C ALA A 203 12.65 -27.43 -2.49
#